data_AF-A0A1I3L2Z0-F1
#
_entry.id   AF-A0A1I3L2Z0-F1
#
_cell.length_a   1.000
_cell.length_b   1.000
_cell.length_c   1.000
_cell.angle_alpha   90.00
_cell.angle_beta   90.00
_cell.angle_gamma   90.00
#
_symmetry.space_group_name_H-M   'P 1'
#
loop_
_entity.id
_entity.type
_entity.pdbx_description
1 polymer ?
#
loop_
_entity_poly.entity_id
_entity_poly.type
_entity_poly.pdbx_seq_one_letter_code
_entity_poly.pdbx_strand_id
1 'polypeptide(L)'
;MTITARQADALKVAVLGRHISASSFDKDAVEEALEGAGLTGKLSVEEVREMVSDIVLPAFDIALHGLAEAADYARRAEVPVLVHNAAASMTQVAAIAKTGVPLIAGHSNHSSFELREALQHAERLKELDATIDVSTLDTFGARRLTNGPELLYAMFEAGLVDTISTDYAGGHHDPILLAIDRAGKAGVVRLPAAIAMATAHVADAIPGVAPRRGRVVPGAVADLVLTDPMELPRVRTVIIGGEIVVRDGARA
;
A
#
# COMPACT_ATOMS: atom_id res chain seq x y z
N MET A 1 25.84 5.28 -19.71
CA MET A 1 26.04 4.69 -18.36
C MET A 1 24.67 4.42 -17.78
N THR A 2 24.48 3.33 -17.05
CA THR A 2 23.17 2.94 -16.52
C THR A 2 23.30 2.76 -15.01
N ILE A 3 22.47 3.44 -14.23
CA ILE A 3 22.33 3.21 -12.79
C ILE A 3 21.09 2.35 -12.54
N THR A 4 21.06 1.65 -11.41
CA THR A 4 19.89 0.86 -10.99
C THR A 4 18.78 1.75 -10.44
N ALA A 5 17.54 1.24 -10.37
CA ALA A 5 16.42 1.95 -9.76
C ALA A 5 16.70 2.33 -8.28
N ARG A 6 17.40 1.46 -7.53
CA ARG A 6 17.78 1.73 -6.14
C ARG A 6 18.78 2.89 -6.02
N GLN A 7 19.75 2.97 -6.93
CA GLN A 7 20.70 4.08 -6.98
C GLN A 7 20.01 5.39 -7.38
N ALA A 8 19.08 5.34 -8.34
CA ALA A 8 18.27 6.50 -8.71
C ALA A 8 17.39 6.97 -7.53
N ASP A 9 16.79 6.04 -6.78
CA ASP A 9 15.99 6.36 -5.59
C ASP A 9 16.83 6.98 -4.47
N ALA A 10 18.05 6.48 -4.23
CA ALA A 10 18.97 7.06 -3.26
C ALA A 10 19.31 8.52 -3.59
N LEU A 11 19.61 8.82 -4.87
CA LEU A 11 19.82 10.21 -5.32
C LEU A 11 18.56 11.06 -5.13
N LYS A 12 17.39 10.53 -5.49
CA LYS A 12 16.10 11.22 -5.29
C LYS A 12 15.84 11.56 -3.82
N VAL A 13 16.05 10.60 -2.92
CA VAL A 13 15.87 10.79 -1.47
C VAL A 13 16.89 11.77 -0.90
N ALA A 14 18.15 11.74 -1.35
CA ALA A 14 19.16 12.70 -0.92
C ALA A 14 18.82 14.15 -1.34
N VAL A 15 18.19 14.33 -2.51
CA VAL A 15 17.80 15.67 -3.00
C VAL A 15 16.46 16.16 -2.44
N LEU A 16 15.45 15.30 -2.39
CA LEU A 16 14.06 15.69 -2.10
C LEU A 16 13.49 15.05 -0.83
N GLY A 17 14.24 14.19 -0.16
CA GLY A 17 13.76 13.42 0.98
C GLY A 17 12.61 12.46 0.61
N ARG A 18 12.11 11.76 1.64
CA ARG A 18 10.96 10.83 1.54
C ARG A 18 9.63 11.54 1.27
N HIS A 19 9.54 12.83 1.57
CA HIS A 19 8.35 13.66 1.37
C HIS A 19 8.32 14.39 0.02
N ILE A 20 9.36 14.25 -0.81
CA ILE A 20 9.47 14.93 -2.11
C ILE A 20 9.38 16.46 -1.95
N SER A 21 10.27 17.03 -1.12
CA SER A 21 10.38 18.46 -0.85
C SER A 21 11.76 19.00 -1.23
N ALA A 22 11.80 20.11 -1.97
CA ALA A 22 13.04 20.81 -2.28
C ALA A 22 13.80 21.32 -1.03
N SER A 23 13.11 21.47 0.10
CA SER A 23 13.73 21.87 1.38
C SER A 23 14.50 20.74 2.07
N SER A 24 14.40 19.50 1.56
CA SER A 24 15.03 18.31 2.15
C SER A 24 16.41 18.01 1.55
N PHE A 25 16.94 18.89 0.71
CA PHE A 25 18.25 18.71 0.08
C PHE A 25 19.37 18.54 1.11
N ASP A 26 20.06 17.40 1.02
CA ASP A 26 21.22 17.06 1.83
C ASP A 26 22.44 16.87 0.93
N LYS A 27 23.39 17.81 1.02
CA LYS A 27 24.60 17.81 0.20
C LYS A 27 25.43 16.54 0.44
N ASP A 28 25.65 16.17 1.69
CA ASP A 28 26.55 15.09 2.06
C ASP A 28 25.94 13.74 1.61
N ALA A 29 24.62 13.59 1.76
CA ALA A 29 23.90 12.42 1.26
C ALA A 29 23.93 12.30 -0.28
N VAL A 30 23.92 13.43 -1.02
CA VAL A 30 24.07 13.40 -2.49
C VAL A 30 25.47 12.98 -2.89
N GLU A 31 26.52 13.45 -2.19
CA GLU A 31 27.90 13.02 -2.44
C GLU A 31 28.06 11.50 -2.22
N GLU A 32 27.51 10.98 -1.12
CA GLU A 32 27.50 9.54 -0.83
C GLU A 32 26.73 8.74 -1.91
N ALA A 33 25.55 9.21 -2.31
CA ALA A 33 24.75 8.55 -3.33
C ALA A 33 25.44 8.56 -4.71
N LEU A 34 26.16 9.63 -5.04
CA LEU A 34 26.98 9.73 -6.26
C LEU A 34 28.13 8.72 -6.25
N GLU A 35 28.82 8.59 -5.11
CA GLU A 35 29.89 7.59 -4.94
C GLU A 35 29.33 6.17 -5.08
N GLY A 36 28.24 5.85 -4.36
CA GLY A 36 27.57 4.55 -4.44
C GLY A 36 27.01 4.20 -5.83
N ALA A 37 26.79 5.22 -6.68
CA ALA A 37 26.36 5.07 -8.07
C ALA A 37 27.51 5.06 -9.10
N GLY A 38 28.77 5.29 -8.67
CA GLY A 38 29.91 5.42 -9.58
C GLY A 38 29.82 6.64 -10.52
N LEU A 39 29.16 7.70 -10.03
CA LEU A 39 28.89 8.96 -10.74
C LEU A 39 29.83 10.09 -10.31
N THR A 40 30.66 9.90 -9.29
CA THR A 40 31.65 10.89 -8.84
C THR A 40 32.53 11.38 -9.99
N GLY A 41 32.65 12.70 -10.13
CA GLY A 41 33.41 13.35 -11.20
C GLY A 41 32.73 13.35 -12.58
N LYS A 42 31.56 12.72 -12.72
CA LYS A 42 30.72 12.78 -13.93
C LYS A 42 29.53 13.72 -13.76
N LEU A 43 29.02 13.82 -12.54
CA LEU A 43 27.99 14.76 -12.14
C LEU A 43 28.44 15.43 -10.84
N SER A 44 28.24 16.75 -10.76
CA SER A 44 28.32 17.52 -9.51
C SER A 44 27.05 17.36 -8.69
N VAL A 45 27.15 17.70 -7.40
CA VAL A 45 25.99 17.70 -6.49
C VAL A 45 24.91 18.67 -6.98
N GLU A 46 25.32 19.85 -7.45
CA GLU A 46 24.42 20.88 -7.96
C GLU A 46 23.68 20.41 -9.21
N GLU A 47 24.37 19.78 -10.18
CA GLU A 47 23.74 19.21 -11.37
C GLU A 47 22.72 18.12 -11.01
N VAL A 48 23.02 17.26 -10.04
CA VAL A 48 22.07 16.24 -9.56
C VAL A 48 20.85 16.88 -8.91
N ARG A 49 21.07 17.88 -8.05
CA ARG A 49 19.98 18.60 -7.39
C ARG A 49 19.03 19.21 -8.39
N GLU A 50 19.55 19.93 -9.39
CA GLU A 50 18.76 20.55 -10.45
C GLU A 50 18.01 19.48 -11.25
N MET A 51 18.72 18.47 -11.76
CA MET A 51 18.12 17.40 -12.57
C MET A 51 17.00 16.66 -11.85
N VAL A 52 17.22 16.26 -10.59
CA VAL A 52 16.21 15.56 -9.80
C VAL A 52 15.01 16.46 -9.52
N SER A 53 15.26 17.72 -9.14
CA SER A 53 14.17 18.67 -8.84
C SER A 53 13.31 18.94 -10.07
N ASP A 54 13.93 19.22 -11.22
CA ASP A 54 13.27 19.58 -12.47
C ASP A 54 12.44 18.42 -13.05
N ILE A 55 12.87 17.18 -12.81
CA ILE A 55 12.16 15.99 -13.29
C ILE A 55 11.03 15.59 -12.32
N VAL A 56 11.32 15.55 -11.03
CA VAL A 56 10.43 14.92 -10.04
C VAL A 56 9.33 15.87 -9.59
N LEU A 57 9.67 17.12 -9.25
CA LEU A 57 8.70 18.04 -8.63
C LEU A 57 7.51 18.35 -9.55
N PRO A 58 7.69 18.68 -10.85
CA PRO A 58 6.55 18.98 -11.71
C PRO A 58 5.60 17.79 -11.90
N ALA A 59 6.16 16.58 -12.04
CA ALA A 59 5.36 15.37 -12.16
C ALA A 59 4.60 15.06 -10.86
N PHE A 60 5.24 15.29 -9.72
CA PHE A 60 4.65 15.06 -8.40
C PHE A 60 3.53 16.05 -8.10
N ASP A 61 3.70 17.33 -8.42
CA ASP A 61 2.65 18.36 -8.28
C ASP A 61 1.39 17.99 -9.08
N ILE A 62 1.56 17.51 -10.30
CA ILE A 62 0.42 17.02 -11.12
C ILE A 62 -0.25 15.83 -10.44
N ALA A 63 0.52 14.87 -9.91
CA ALA A 63 -0.03 13.71 -9.22
C ALA A 63 -0.85 14.11 -7.98
N LEU A 64 -0.33 15.04 -7.15
CA LEU A 64 -1.04 15.53 -5.96
C LEU A 64 -2.33 16.28 -6.32
N HIS A 65 -2.31 17.12 -7.36
CA HIS A 65 -3.53 17.77 -7.85
C HIS A 65 -4.56 16.74 -8.34
N GLY A 66 -4.10 15.71 -9.06
CA GLY A 66 -4.96 14.62 -9.53
C GLY A 66 -5.67 13.88 -8.38
N LEU A 67 -5.03 13.72 -7.22
CA LEU A 67 -5.70 13.14 -6.04
C LEU A 67 -6.88 14.01 -5.56
N ALA A 68 -6.70 15.33 -5.54
CA ALA A 68 -7.74 16.27 -5.14
C ALA A 68 -8.90 16.27 -6.14
N GLU A 69 -8.59 16.27 -7.43
CA GLU A 69 -9.57 16.22 -8.50
C GLU A 69 -10.38 14.91 -8.44
N ALA A 70 -9.71 13.77 -8.27
CA ALA A 70 -10.38 12.47 -8.12
C ALA A 70 -11.34 12.46 -6.92
N ALA A 71 -10.92 13.04 -5.78
CA ALA A 71 -11.77 13.17 -4.60
C ALA A 71 -13.02 14.03 -4.85
N ASP A 72 -12.88 15.14 -5.57
CA ASP A 72 -14.03 15.99 -5.92
C ASP A 72 -15.01 15.27 -6.85
N TYR A 73 -14.52 14.55 -7.86
CA TYR A 73 -15.37 13.72 -8.72
C TYR A 73 -16.05 12.60 -7.95
N ALA A 74 -15.33 11.87 -7.11
CA ALA A 74 -15.87 10.78 -6.30
C ALA A 74 -17.01 11.27 -5.40
N ARG A 75 -16.84 12.44 -4.77
CA ARG A 75 -17.88 13.10 -3.99
C ARG A 75 -19.13 13.40 -4.83
N ARG A 76 -18.97 13.96 -6.02
CA ARG A 76 -20.11 14.27 -6.93
C ARG A 76 -20.81 13.02 -7.44
N ALA A 77 -20.08 11.93 -7.60
CA ALA A 77 -20.59 10.64 -8.05
C ALA A 77 -21.10 9.76 -6.90
N GLU A 78 -21.00 10.21 -5.65
CA GLU A 78 -21.40 9.47 -4.44
C GLU A 78 -20.73 8.09 -4.32
N VAL A 79 -19.45 8.01 -4.71
CA VAL A 79 -18.62 6.80 -4.61
C VAL A 79 -17.38 7.07 -3.75
N PRO A 80 -16.78 6.03 -3.14
CA PRO A 80 -15.53 6.20 -2.44
C PRO A 80 -14.39 6.55 -3.39
N VAL A 81 -13.43 7.34 -2.89
CA VAL A 81 -12.14 7.58 -3.56
C VAL A 81 -11.08 6.71 -2.91
N LEU A 82 -10.36 5.94 -3.74
CA LEU A 82 -9.15 5.23 -3.33
C LEU A 82 -7.94 6.02 -3.81
N VAL A 83 -7.04 6.37 -2.89
CA VAL A 83 -5.83 7.13 -3.20
C VAL A 83 -4.59 6.40 -2.69
N HIS A 84 -3.47 6.58 -3.38
CA HIS A 84 -2.19 6.06 -2.94
C HIS A 84 -1.66 6.88 -1.76
N ASN A 85 -1.54 6.25 -0.60
CA ASN A 85 -1.07 6.87 0.63
C ASN A 85 0.41 6.57 0.86
N ALA A 86 1.25 7.59 0.78
CA ALA A 86 2.69 7.49 1.02
C ALA A 86 3.17 8.75 1.77
N ALA A 87 4.39 8.74 2.29
CA ALA A 87 4.96 9.88 3.01
C ALA A 87 4.91 11.17 2.18
N ALA A 88 5.09 11.07 0.87
CA ALA A 88 5.04 12.20 -0.05
C ALA A 88 3.61 12.72 -0.33
N SER A 89 2.57 11.88 -0.23
CA SER A 89 1.18 12.28 -0.46
C SER A 89 0.36 12.52 0.82
N MET A 90 0.91 12.19 2.00
CA MET A 90 0.17 12.13 3.27
C MET A 90 -0.61 13.42 3.59
N THR A 91 -0.03 14.59 3.33
CA THR A 91 -0.69 15.89 3.57
C THR A 91 -1.91 16.07 2.69
N GLN A 92 -1.81 15.67 1.41
CA GLN A 92 -2.90 15.72 0.45
C GLN A 92 -3.99 14.70 0.81
N VAL A 93 -3.61 13.49 1.20
CA VAL A 93 -4.55 12.46 1.68
C VAL A 93 -5.32 12.95 2.91
N ALA A 94 -4.63 13.57 3.88
CA ALA A 94 -5.28 14.16 5.05
C ALA A 94 -6.18 15.35 4.69
N ALA A 95 -5.84 16.14 3.66
CA ALA A 95 -6.71 17.21 3.16
C ALA A 95 -7.98 16.64 2.51
N ILE A 96 -7.86 15.57 1.72
CA ILE A 96 -8.99 14.87 1.11
C ILE A 96 -9.91 14.29 2.19
N ALA A 97 -9.37 13.65 3.22
CA ALA A 97 -10.15 13.09 4.33
C ALA A 97 -11.05 14.13 5.01
N LYS A 98 -10.57 15.38 5.14
CA LYS A 98 -11.35 16.49 5.74
C LYS A 98 -12.51 16.98 4.87
N THR A 99 -12.59 16.58 3.60
CA THR A 99 -13.68 16.99 2.71
C THR A 99 -14.98 16.20 2.96
N GLY A 100 -14.92 15.10 3.71
CA GLY A 100 -16.05 14.22 3.99
C GLY A 100 -16.40 13.25 2.84
N VAL A 101 -15.60 13.20 1.77
CA VAL A 101 -15.72 12.13 0.77
C VAL A 101 -15.31 10.81 1.42
N PRO A 102 -16.02 9.69 1.19
CA PRO A 102 -15.58 8.38 1.65
C PRO A 102 -14.20 8.07 1.05
N LEU A 103 -13.20 7.93 1.92
CA LEU A 103 -11.79 7.81 1.53
C LEU A 103 -11.26 6.43 1.89
N ILE A 104 -10.62 5.77 0.94
CA ILE A 104 -9.77 4.60 1.17
C ILE A 104 -8.31 5.04 1.00
N ALA A 105 -7.57 5.08 2.11
CA ALA A 105 -6.14 5.35 2.15
C ALA A 105 -5.37 4.08 1.79
N GLY A 106 -5.19 3.87 0.49
CA GLY A 106 -4.52 2.71 -0.11
C GLY A 106 -3.07 2.59 0.32
N HIS A 107 -2.64 1.37 0.66
CA HIS A 107 -1.24 1.08 0.97
C HIS A 107 -0.66 1.96 2.09
N SER A 108 -1.39 2.12 3.20
CA SER A 108 -0.97 2.95 4.34
C SER A 108 0.27 2.42 5.08
N ASN A 109 0.74 1.21 4.75
CA ASN A 109 2.04 0.66 5.15
C ASN A 109 3.15 0.89 4.08
N HIS A 110 3.07 1.96 3.28
CA HIS A 110 4.07 2.30 2.26
C HIS A 110 5.49 2.39 2.82
N SER A 111 6.46 1.81 2.10
CA SER A 111 7.86 1.70 2.56
C SER A 111 8.59 3.04 2.69
N SER A 112 8.01 4.11 2.13
CA SER A 112 8.49 5.47 2.36
C SER A 112 8.19 5.99 3.76
N PHE A 113 7.18 5.45 4.47
CA PHE A 113 6.83 5.90 5.81
C PHE A 113 7.83 5.40 6.85
N GLU A 114 8.06 6.22 7.88
CA GLU A 114 8.63 5.74 9.12
C GLU A 114 7.55 5.07 9.97
N LEU A 115 7.95 4.12 10.83
CA LEU A 115 7.00 3.32 11.61
C LEU A 115 6.06 4.19 12.45
N ARG A 116 6.61 5.12 13.24
CA ARG A 116 5.81 5.99 14.10
C ARG A 116 4.91 6.91 13.29
N GLU A 117 5.43 7.44 12.18
CA GLU A 117 4.68 8.34 11.32
C GLU A 117 3.48 7.65 10.67
N ALA A 118 3.67 6.45 10.11
CA ALA A 118 2.57 5.71 9.49
C ALA A 118 1.43 5.45 10.49
N LEU A 119 1.76 5.05 11.73
CA LEU A 119 0.77 4.82 12.78
C LEU A 119 0.00 6.10 13.12
N GLN A 120 0.71 7.21 13.36
CA GLN A 120 0.09 8.49 13.70
C GLN A 120 -0.78 9.05 12.56
N HIS A 121 -0.32 8.90 11.32
CA HIS A 121 -1.08 9.33 10.15
C HIS A 121 -2.34 8.47 9.97
N ALA A 122 -2.22 7.15 10.09
CA ALA A 122 -3.37 6.25 10.01
C ALA A 122 -4.39 6.51 11.14
N GLU A 123 -3.95 6.71 12.38
CA GLU A 123 -4.81 7.13 13.50
C GLU A 123 -5.58 8.41 13.14
N ARG A 124 -4.87 9.43 12.64
CA ARG A 124 -5.49 10.70 12.26
C ARG A 124 -6.49 10.57 11.11
N LEU A 125 -6.23 9.67 10.16
CA LEU A 125 -7.15 9.38 9.06
C LEU A 125 -8.40 8.63 9.56
N LYS A 126 -8.27 7.71 10.52
CA LYS A 126 -9.42 7.05 11.15
C LYS A 126 -10.30 8.03 11.94
N GLU A 127 -9.71 9.01 12.60
CA GLU A 127 -10.47 10.11 13.25
C GLU A 127 -11.31 10.94 12.26
N LEU A 128 -11.02 10.83 10.96
CA LEU A 128 -11.73 11.48 9.85
C LEU A 128 -12.56 10.46 9.03
N ASP A 129 -12.88 9.31 9.62
CA ASP A 129 -13.69 8.23 9.02
C ASP A 129 -13.11 7.62 7.73
N ALA A 130 -11.80 7.76 7.50
CA ALA A 130 -11.14 7.10 6.38
C ALA A 130 -10.96 5.59 6.63
N THR A 131 -11.10 4.79 5.57
CA THR A 131 -10.73 3.37 5.55
C THR A 131 -9.23 3.24 5.35
N ILE A 132 -8.56 2.51 6.25
CA ILE A 132 -7.13 2.24 6.17
C ILE A 132 -6.91 0.89 5.47
N ASP A 133 -6.35 0.94 4.27
CA ASP A 133 -5.89 -0.25 3.56
C ASP A 133 -4.39 -0.45 3.82
N VAL A 134 -4.00 -1.70 4.06
CA VAL A 134 -2.59 -2.12 4.03
C VAL A 134 -2.38 -3.07 2.87
N SER A 135 -1.21 -3.00 2.25
CA SER A 135 -0.86 -3.88 1.15
C SER A 135 0.17 -4.91 1.57
N THR A 136 0.04 -6.14 1.07
CA THR A 136 1.06 -7.16 1.25
C THR A 136 2.37 -6.82 0.54
N LEU A 137 2.33 -6.12 -0.60
CA LEU A 137 3.44 -5.97 -1.56
C LEU A 137 4.31 -7.22 -1.56
N ASP A 138 5.61 -7.11 -1.41
CA ASP A 138 6.58 -8.18 -1.39
C ASP A 138 7.25 -8.35 -0.02
N THR A 139 6.50 -8.06 1.05
CA THR A 139 6.91 -8.05 2.48
C THR A 139 7.70 -9.30 2.92
N PHE A 140 7.28 -10.47 2.45
CA PHE A 140 7.80 -11.77 2.83
C PHE A 140 8.60 -12.43 1.72
N GLY A 141 8.11 -12.38 0.49
CA GLY A 141 8.68 -13.05 -0.67
C GLY A 141 9.84 -12.29 -1.30
N ALA A 142 9.54 -11.49 -2.33
CA ALA A 142 10.56 -10.93 -3.21
C ALA A 142 11.40 -9.81 -2.57
N ARG A 143 10.84 -9.05 -1.61
CA ARG A 143 11.51 -7.99 -0.84
C ARG A 143 12.35 -7.03 -1.68
N ARG A 144 11.77 -6.60 -2.80
CA ARG A 144 12.34 -5.60 -3.71
C ARG A 144 11.91 -4.19 -3.32
N LEU A 145 10.70 -4.05 -2.76
CA LEU A 145 10.08 -2.76 -2.40
C LEU A 145 9.99 -2.55 -0.88
N THR A 146 9.93 -3.64 -0.12
CA THR A 146 9.80 -3.64 1.35
C THR A 146 10.96 -4.40 2.00
N ASN A 147 11.33 -3.98 3.22
CA ASN A 147 12.46 -4.58 3.96
C ASN A 147 12.02 -5.70 4.93
N GLY A 148 10.74 -5.76 5.27
CA GLY A 148 10.20 -6.70 6.24
C GLY A 148 8.79 -6.35 6.70
N PRO A 149 8.20 -7.17 7.60
CA PRO A 149 6.81 -7.06 8.03
C PRO A 149 6.59 -6.05 9.17
N GLU A 150 7.61 -5.35 9.65
CA GLU A 150 7.57 -4.59 10.90
C GLU A 150 6.45 -3.55 10.90
N LEU A 151 6.33 -2.76 9.84
CA LEU A 151 5.26 -1.76 9.74
C LEU A 151 3.87 -2.40 9.57
N LEU A 152 3.76 -3.43 8.73
CA LEU A 152 2.50 -4.16 8.54
C LEU A 152 1.99 -4.75 9.86
N TYR A 153 2.88 -5.36 10.63
CA TYR A 153 2.57 -5.94 11.94
C TYR A 153 2.22 -4.89 12.97
N ALA A 154 2.95 -3.77 13.03
CA ALA A 154 2.64 -2.68 13.94
C ALA A 154 1.24 -2.09 13.67
N MET A 155 0.83 -1.96 12.39
CA MET A 155 -0.51 -1.48 12.04
C MET A 155 -1.61 -2.47 12.44
N PHE A 156 -1.36 -3.78 12.30
CA PHE A 156 -2.29 -4.81 12.78
C PHE A 156 -2.43 -4.78 14.31
N GLU A 157 -1.30 -4.75 15.03
CA GLU A 157 -1.27 -4.73 16.50
C GLU A 157 -1.96 -3.50 17.08
N ALA A 158 -1.81 -2.35 16.42
CA ALA A 158 -2.49 -1.11 16.77
C ALA A 158 -4.00 -1.10 16.42
N GLY A 159 -4.51 -2.13 15.74
CA GLY A 159 -5.91 -2.22 15.33
C GLY A 159 -6.32 -1.17 14.28
N LEU A 160 -5.36 -0.70 13.48
CA LEU A 160 -5.59 0.40 12.54
C LEU A 160 -6.10 -0.08 11.18
N VAL A 161 -5.85 -1.34 10.81
CA VAL A 161 -6.14 -1.90 9.49
C VAL A 161 -7.64 -2.19 9.30
N ASP A 162 -8.23 -1.66 8.24
CA ASP A 162 -9.61 -1.94 7.84
C ASP A 162 -9.68 -2.94 6.68
N THR A 163 -8.76 -2.82 5.71
CA THR A 163 -8.71 -3.69 4.52
C THR A 163 -7.29 -4.15 4.19
N ILE A 164 -7.17 -5.28 3.48
CA ILE A 164 -5.89 -5.83 2.99
C ILE A 164 -5.93 -5.93 1.46
N SER A 165 -4.94 -5.35 0.80
CA SER A 165 -4.70 -5.44 -0.65
C SER A 165 -3.33 -6.03 -0.96
N THR A 166 -2.97 -6.13 -2.24
CA THR A 166 -1.65 -6.63 -2.67
C THR A 166 -0.75 -5.58 -3.29
N ASP A 167 -1.33 -4.44 -3.72
CA ASP A 167 -0.66 -3.40 -4.52
C ASP A 167 0.32 -3.98 -5.56
N TYR A 168 -0.22 -4.80 -6.48
CA TYR A 168 0.35 -5.68 -7.53
C TYR A 168 1.87 -5.92 -7.63
N ALA A 169 2.74 -4.96 -7.34
CA ALA A 169 4.20 -5.07 -7.21
C ALA A 169 4.86 -5.68 -8.46
N GLY A 170 4.32 -5.33 -9.64
CA GLY A 170 4.76 -5.89 -10.92
C GLY A 170 4.62 -7.42 -11.00
N GLY A 171 3.69 -8.02 -10.25
CA GLY A 171 3.50 -9.46 -10.15
C GLY A 171 4.35 -10.16 -9.09
N HIS A 172 5.12 -9.43 -8.29
CA HIS A 172 5.97 -9.99 -7.23
C HIS A 172 5.35 -9.89 -5.83
N HIS A 173 4.07 -9.55 -5.74
CA HIS A 173 3.39 -9.44 -4.47
C HIS A 173 3.20 -10.79 -3.77
N ASP A 174 3.15 -10.76 -2.46
CA ASP A 174 2.80 -11.84 -1.58
C ASP A 174 1.28 -12.06 -1.60
N PRO A 175 0.81 -13.31 -1.62
CA PRO A 175 -0.60 -13.61 -1.49
C PRO A 175 -1.19 -13.06 -0.18
N ILE A 176 -2.42 -12.55 -0.22
CA ILE A 176 -3.14 -12.06 0.97
C ILE A 176 -3.17 -13.11 2.10
N LEU A 177 -3.44 -14.38 1.76
CA LEU A 177 -3.46 -15.48 2.74
C LEU A 177 -2.09 -15.74 3.38
N LEU A 178 -0.97 -15.40 2.72
CA LEU A 178 0.36 -15.46 3.31
C LEU A 178 0.53 -14.39 4.39
N ALA A 179 0.13 -13.15 4.10
CA ALA A 179 0.17 -12.09 5.10
C ALA A 179 -0.71 -12.41 6.32
N ILE A 180 -1.91 -12.92 6.10
CA ILE A 180 -2.83 -13.33 7.18
C ILE A 180 -2.24 -14.47 8.02
N ASP A 181 -1.69 -15.51 7.38
CA ASP A 181 -1.06 -16.64 8.08
C ASP A 181 0.10 -16.18 8.96
N ARG A 182 0.97 -15.33 8.41
CA ARG A 182 2.16 -14.82 9.11
C ARG A 182 1.80 -13.88 10.25
N ALA A 183 0.87 -12.94 10.03
CA ALA A 183 0.40 -12.02 11.06
C ALA A 183 -0.35 -12.75 12.19
N GLY A 184 -1.19 -13.74 11.84
CA GLY A 184 -1.88 -14.59 12.82
C GLY A 184 -0.91 -15.40 13.68
N LYS A 185 0.10 -16.03 13.07
CA LYS A 185 1.15 -16.78 13.79
C LYS A 185 2.05 -15.89 14.65
N ALA A 186 2.27 -14.65 14.24
CA ALA A 186 2.98 -13.64 15.04
C ALA A 186 2.14 -13.11 16.22
N GLY A 187 0.83 -13.39 16.25
CA GLY A 187 -0.06 -12.96 17.33
C GLY A 187 -0.49 -11.50 17.26
N VAL A 188 -0.16 -10.78 16.17
CA VAL A 188 -0.48 -9.34 16.02
C VAL A 188 -1.93 -9.09 15.58
N VAL A 189 -2.63 -10.11 15.09
CA VAL A 189 -4.05 -10.05 14.73
C VAL A 189 -4.69 -11.43 14.86
N ARG A 190 -5.98 -11.46 15.23
CA ARG A 190 -6.76 -12.70 15.26
C ARG A 190 -7.22 -13.09 13.86
N LEU A 191 -7.17 -14.39 13.56
CA LEU A 191 -7.54 -14.93 12.24
C LEU A 191 -8.91 -14.46 11.73
N PRO A 192 -10.03 -14.49 12.50
CA PRO A 192 -11.31 -14.00 11.99
C PRO A 192 -11.30 -12.52 11.59
N ALA A 193 -10.57 -11.67 12.33
CA ALA A 193 -10.48 -10.24 12.03
C ALA A 193 -9.68 -10.01 10.74
N ALA A 194 -8.52 -10.67 10.61
CA ALA A 194 -7.69 -10.58 9.41
C ALA A 194 -8.41 -11.10 8.15
N ILE A 195 -9.20 -12.18 8.26
CA ILE A 195 -10.04 -12.68 7.16
C ILE A 195 -11.11 -11.65 6.80
N ALA A 196 -11.76 -11.01 7.76
CA ALA A 196 -12.76 -9.98 7.50
C ALA A 196 -12.17 -8.78 6.73
N MET A 197 -10.95 -8.34 7.10
CA MET A 197 -10.21 -7.28 6.40
C MET A 197 -9.89 -7.63 4.93
N ALA A 198 -9.77 -8.91 4.60
CA ALA A 198 -9.53 -9.39 3.24
C ALA A 198 -10.81 -9.78 2.47
N THR A 199 -11.99 -9.71 3.10
CA THR A 199 -13.24 -10.22 2.52
C THR A 199 -14.40 -9.24 2.73
N ALA A 200 -15.13 -9.38 3.85
CA ALA A 200 -16.30 -8.60 4.18
C ALA A 200 -16.05 -7.09 4.16
N HIS A 201 -14.96 -6.63 4.76
CA HIS A 201 -14.64 -5.20 4.83
C HIS A 201 -14.35 -4.63 3.44
N VAL A 202 -13.71 -5.39 2.56
CA VAL A 202 -13.45 -4.97 1.17
C VAL A 202 -14.77 -4.80 0.41
N ALA A 203 -15.69 -5.74 0.57
CA ALA A 203 -17.01 -5.67 -0.06
C ALA A 203 -17.85 -4.49 0.46
N ASP A 204 -17.69 -4.14 1.74
CA ASP A 204 -18.40 -3.01 2.36
C ASP A 204 -17.78 -1.66 1.99
N ALA A 205 -16.45 -1.59 1.88
CA ALA A 205 -15.71 -0.35 1.61
C ALA A 205 -16.02 0.22 0.22
N ILE A 206 -16.42 -0.63 -0.75
CA ILE A 206 -16.76 -0.21 -2.11
C ILE A 206 -18.16 -0.72 -2.49
N PRO A 207 -19.22 0.04 -2.12
CA PRO A 207 -20.59 -0.36 -2.38
C PRO A 207 -20.85 -0.68 -3.85
N GLY A 208 -21.57 -1.77 -4.10
CA GLY A 208 -21.98 -2.17 -5.45
C GLY A 208 -20.96 -2.95 -6.28
N VAL A 209 -19.68 -2.97 -5.90
CA VAL A 209 -18.64 -3.73 -6.66
C VAL A 209 -18.74 -5.24 -6.44
N ALA A 210 -18.99 -5.66 -5.20
CA ALA A 210 -19.05 -7.08 -4.83
C ALA A 210 -20.35 -7.43 -4.06
N PRO A 211 -21.54 -7.17 -4.64
CA PRO A 211 -22.80 -7.33 -3.93
C PRO A 211 -23.02 -8.78 -3.49
N ARG A 212 -23.40 -8.96 -2.21
CA ARG A 212 -23.63 -10.28 -1.58
C ARG A 212 -22.40 -11.20 -1.60
N ARG A 213 -21.20 -10.63 -1.53
CA ARG A 213 -19.92 -11.37 -1.41
C ARG A 213 -19.21 -11.04 -0.09
N GLY A 214 -18.10 -11.72 0.16
CA GLY A 214 -17.23 -11.48 1.32
C GLY A 214 -17.71 -12.09 2.64
N ARG A 215 -18.87 -12.76 2.67
CA ARG A 215 -19.45 -13.40 3.86
C ARG A 215 -20.05 -14.76 3.52
N VAL A 216 -19.98 -15.69 4.47
CA VAL A 216 -20.64 -16.99 4.38
C VAL A 216 -21.97 -16.91 5.15
N VAL A 217 -23.02 -16.46 4.46
CA VAL A 217 -24.38 -16.33 5.01
C VAL A 217 -25.42 -16.78 3.98
N PRO A 218 -26.61 -17.24 4.38
CA PRO A 218 -27.68 -17.58 3.45
C PRO A 218 -28.00 -16.42 2.50
N GLY A 219 -28.15 -16.72 1.20
CA GLY A 219 -28.44 -15.73 0.16
C GLY A 219 -27.22 -14.99 -0.40
N ALA A 220 -26.02 -15.17 0.18
CA ALA A 220 -24.77 -14.71 -0.41
C ALA A 220 -24.36 -15.55 -1.63
N VAL A 221 -23.54 -14.98 -2.51
CA VAL A 221 -22.93 -15.74 -3.61
C VAL A 221 -21.91 -16.71 -3.04
N ALA A 222 -21.95 -17.96 -3.51
CA ALA A 222 -21.08 -19.04 -3.05
C ALA A 222 -19.66 -18.94 -3.63
N ASP A 223 -18.94 -17.88 -3.25
CA ASP A 223 -17.51 -17.76 -3.45
C ASP A 223 -16.78 -18.18 -2.18
N LEU A 224 -16.10 -19.33 -2.24
CA LEU A 224 -15.48 -19.96 -1.08
C LEU A 224 -14.07 -20.41 -1.41
N VAL A 225 -13.17 -20.25 -0.44
CA VAL A 225 -11.82 -20.79 -0.49
C VAL A 225 -11.66 -21.77 0.66
N LEU A 226 -11.27 -23.01 0.35
CA LEU A 226 -10.93 -24.02 1.34
C LEU A 226 -9.42 -24.16 1.37
N THR A 227 -8.83 -23.97 2.55
CA THR A 227 -7.39 -24.01 2.79
C THR A 227 -7.07 -24.81 4.05
N ASP A 228 -5.80 -25.13 4.25
CA ASP A 228 -5.30 -25.76 5.46
C ASP A 228 -5.25 -24.74 6.61
N PRO A 229 -5.91 -24.97 7.77
CA PRO A 229 -5.88 -24.05 8.90
C PRO A 229 -4.47 -23.83 9.49
N MET A 230 -3.51 -24.74 9.24
CA MET A 230 -2.12 -24.61 9.69
C MET A 230 -1.22 -23.94 8.64
N GLU A 231 -1.66 -23.89 7.38
CA GLU A 231 -0.95 -23.34 6.23
C GLU A 231 -1.92 -22.62 5.30
N LEU A 232 -2.45 -21.45 5.72
CA LEU A 232 -3.51 -20.77 4.96
C LEU A 232 -3.16 -20.47 3.48
N PRO A 233 -1.89 -20.24 3.08
CA PRO A 233 -1.55 -20.08 1.66
C PRO A 233 -1.82 -21.32 0.80
N ARG A 234 -1.95 -22.50 1.42
CA ARG A 234 -2.16 -23.77 0.74
C ARG A 234 -3.63 -23.99 0.39
N VAL A 235 -4.10 -23.23 -0.58
CA VAL A 235 -5.47 -23.32 -1.10
C VAL A 235 -5.68 -24.68 -1.79
N ARG A 236 -6.69 -25.43 -1.33
CA ARG A 236 -7.07 -26.73 -1.91
C ARG A 236 -8.20 -26.59 -2.91
N THR A 237 -9.24 -25.84 -2.56
CA THR A 237 -10.45 -25.71 -3.36
C THR A 237 -10.84 -24.25 -3.45
N VAL A 238 -11.21 -23.82 -4.65
CA VAL A 238 -11.83 -22.52 -4.89
C VAL A 238 -13.16 -22.76 -5.57
N ILE A 239 -14.20 -22.18 -4.99
CA ILE A 239 -15.57 -22.19 -5.50
C ILE A 239 -15.89 -20.74 -5.89
N ILE A 240 -16.41 -20.52 -7.10
CA ILE A 240 -16.86 -19.21 -7.58
C ILE A 240 -18.28 -19.36 -8.10
N GLY A 241 -19.22 -18.61 -7.52
CA GLY A 241 -20.63 -18.69 -7.90
C GLY A 241 -21.27 -20.06 -7.68
N GLY A 242 -20.71 -20.88 -6.80
CA GLY A 242 -21.13 -22.27 -6.58
C GLY A 242 -20.40 -23.32 -7.43
N GLU A 243 -19.59 -22.91 -8.40
CA GLU A 243 -18.82 -23.79 -9.26
C GLU A 243 -17.40 -24.00 -8.74
N ILE A 244 -16.94 -25.26 -8.69
CA ILE A 244 -15.56 -25.57 -8.31
C ILE A 244 -14.65 -25.23 -9.50
N VAL A 245 -13.79 -24.22 -9.32
CA VAL A 245 -12.83 -23.78 -10.36
C VAL A 245 -11.39 -24.22 -10.07
N VAL A 246 -11.10 -24.60 -8.82
CA VAL A 246 -9.84 -25.21 -8.40
C VAL A 246 -10.16 -26.40 -7.51
N ARG A 247 -9.51 -27.55 -7.76
CA ARG A 247 -9.60 -28.77 -6.96
C ARG A 247 -8.21 -29.33 -6.71
N ASP A 248 -7.92 -29.63 -5.45
CA ASP A 248 -6.62 -30.13 -4.98
C ASP A 248 -5.42 -29.28 -5.45
N GLY A 249 -5.62 -27.95 -5.50
CA GLY A 249 -4.60 -26.98 -5.92
C GLY A 249 -4.38 -26.87 -7.43
N ALA A 250 -5.16 -27.58 -8.25
CA ALA A 250 -5.12 -27.48 -9.71
C ALA A 250 -6.42 -26.87 -10.24
N ARG A 251 -6.34 -26.16 -11.38
CA ARG A 251 -7.54 -25.68 -12.08
C ARG A 251 -8.42 -26.88 -12.47
N ALA A 252 -9.70 -26.80 -12.12
CA ALA A 252 -10.69 -27.83 -12.42
C ALA A 252 -11.12 -27.82 -13.89
#